data_AF-A0A9D6MMC6-F1
#
_entry.id   AF-A0A9D6MMC6-F1
#
_cell.length_a   1.000
_cell.length_b   1.000
_cell.length_c   1.000
_cell.angle_alpha   90.00
_cell.angle_beta   90.00
_cell.angle_gamma   90.00
#
_symmetry.space_group_name_H-M   'P 1'
#
loop_
_entity.id
_entity.type
_entity.pdbx_description
1 polymer ?
#
loop_
_entity_poly.entity_id
_entity_poly.type
_entity_poly.pdbx_seq_one_letter_code
_entity_poly.pdbx_strand_id
1 'polypeptide(L)'
;MKAMLAITVGCALFATSAHAERVTEVNGRHVQLYPSKDHAAGLGVSRGANISYHNGPVLRQAKVVPIFWGPAATWGTSTTPSPLAQHIVDFFTQFGTNPEYNVITQYYDSSGSIQLAALTTTYVVDNTTPPTSVTDATVQSEVAKVTAQIGTDPKIVYEVFLPASSYASYGSWNSCGGPNLQFCAYHSNFTSSGVNLKYASMPSPSCGGCQWSGWTDGQNFDHFSSHETREAVTDPDGTAWYDRQGYEADDKCAWSPSPFLVSGFGYQYEWSNLNSGCVKSR
;
A
#
# COMPACT_ATOMS: atom_id res chain seq x y z
N MET A 1 58.20 11.99 31.91
CA MET A 1 56.76 11.69 31.86
C MET A 1 56.32 11.68 30.41
N LYS A 2 56.01 10.51 29.85
CA LYS A 2 55.64 10.33 28.44
C LYS A 2 54.13 10.56 28.32
N ALA A 3 53.71 11.62 27.62
CA ALA A 3 52.30 11.87 27.32
C ALA A 3 51.94 11.09 26.04
N MET A 4 51.06 10.09 26.19
CA MET A 4 50.48 9.35 25.06
C MET A 4 49.37 10.20 24.43
N LEU A 5 49.56 10.55 23.16
CA LEU A 5 48.54 11.19 22.33
C LEU A 5 47.56 10.09 21.87
N ALA A 6 46.37 10.06 22.47
CA ALA A 6 45.29 9.16 22.05
C ALA A 6 44.65 9.71 20.78
N ILE A 7 44.95 9.11 19.63
CA ILE A 7 44.26 9.36 18.37
C ILE A 7 42.92 8.64 18.44
N THR A 8 41.84 9.39 18.65
CA THR A 8 40.47 8.89 18.56
C THR A 8 40.15 8.71 17.08
N VAL A 9 40.19 7.47 16.60
CA VAL A 9 39.67 7.11 15.28
C VAL A 9 38.15 7.24 15.35
N GLY A 10 37.62 8.31 14.76
CA GLY A 10 36.18 8.47 14.60
C GLY A 10 35.65 7.37 13.68
N CYS A 11 34.90 6.42 14.24
CA CYS A 11 34.01 5.58 13.45
C CYS A 11 33.04 6.49 12.72
N ALA A 12 33.22 6.64 11.41
CA ALA A 12 32.16 7.09 10.54
C ALA A 12 31.04 6.04 10.62
N LEU A 13 30.01 6.35 11.41
CA LEU A 13 28.74 5.65 11.35
C LEU A 13 28.23 5.83 9.93
N PHE A 14 28.24 4.75 9.14
CA PHE A 14 27.49 4.68 7.90
C PHE A 14 26.04 4.97 8.26
N ALA A 15 25.54 6.13 7.84
CA ALA A 15 24.11 6.39 7.84
C ALA A 15 23.46 5.27 7.05
N THR A 16 22.60 4.48 7.69
CA THR A 16 21.67 3.60 7.00
C THR A 16 20.91 4.48 6.02
N SER A 17 21.07 4.22 4.73
CA SER A 17 20.31 4.88 3.68
C SER A 17 18.83 4.85 4.09
N ALA A 18 18.24 6.03 4.29
CA ALA A 18 16.80 6.13 4.45
C ALA A 18 16.15 5.39 3.28
N HIS A 19 15.34 4.38 3.59
CA HIS A 19 14.61 3.62 2.58
C HIS A 19 13.60 4.58 1.96
N ALA A 20 13.62 4.71 0.64
CA ALA A 20 12.65 5.53 -0.06
C ALA A 20 11.35 4.72 -0.17
N GLU A 21 10.32 5.14 0.56
CA GLU A 21 8.95 4.62 0.41
C GLU A 21 8.49 4.85 -1.04
N ARG A 22 8.90 5.98 -1.65
CA ARG A 22 8.75 6.26 -3.07
C ARG A 22 9.96 5.81 -3.92
N VAL A 23 9.77 4.88 -4.82
CA VAL A 23 10.75 4.50 -5.86
C VAL A 23 10.38 5.16 -7.18
N THR A 24 11.35 5.84 -7.81
CA THR A 24 11.21 6.34 -9.19
C THR A 24 12.04 5.47 -10.12
N GLU A 25 11.38 4.79 -11.05
CA GLU A 25 12.03 3.98 -12.06
C GLU A 25 12.64 4.83 -13.18
N VAL A 26 13.58 4.25 -13.93
CA VAL A 26 14.23 4.89 -15.09
C VAL A 26 13.26 5.29 -16.20
N ASN A 27 12.09 4.67 -16.28
CA ASN A 27 11.02 5.02 -17.23
C ASN A 27 10.10 6.15 -16.69
N GLY A 28 10.39 6.71 -15.52
CA GLY A 28 9.57 7.76 -14.88
C GLY A 28 8.35 7.23 -14.13
N ARG A 29 8.15 5.91 -14.06
CA ARG A 29 7.09 5.29 -13.25
C ARG A 29 7.44 5.37 -11.78
N HIS A 30 6.42 5.57 -10.95
CA HIS A 30 6.54 5.60 -9.51
C HIS A 30 5.94 4.34 -8.88
N VAL A 31 6.63 3.80 -7.88
CA VAL A 31 6.14 2.72 -7.03
C VAL A 31 6.24 3.20 -5.59
N GLN A 32 5.13 3.10 -4.87
CA GLN A 32 5.03 3.56 -3.50
C GLN A 32 4.91 2.33 -2.60
N LEU A 33 5.87 2.15 -1.71
CA LEU A 33 6.00 0.98 -0.85
C LEU A 33 5.43 1.29 0.53
N TYR A 34 4.52 0.46 1.03
CA TYR A 34 4.20 0.46 2.46
C TYR A 34 5.31 -0.26 3.24
N PRO A 35 6.19 0.44 3.97
CA PRO A 35 7.35 -0.18 4.62
C PRO A 35 6.96 -1.16 5.73
N SER A 36 7.84 -2.13 6.01
CA SER A 36 7.71 -2.93 7.24
C SER A 36 7.98 -2.08 8.47
N LYS A 37 7.48 -2.51 9.65
CA LYS A 37 7.67 -1.78 10.92
C LYS A 37 9.11 -1.37 11.18
N ASP A 38 10.05 -2.24 10.85
CA ASP A 38 11.48 -2.01 11.08
C ASP A 38 12.06 -0.96 10.12
N HIS A 39 11.40 -0.69 9.00
CA HIS A 39 11.85 0.21 7.93
C HIS A 39 11.01 1.49 7.79
N ALA A 40 9.84 1.58 8.44
CA ALA A 40 8.86 2.67 8.29
C ALA A 40 9.24 4.04 8.88
N ALA A 41 10.54 4.34 8.90
CA ALA A 41 11.19 5.42 9.63
C ALA A 41 11.22 5.20 11.15
N GLY A 42 12.44 5.07 11.67
CA GLY A 42 12.72 5.11 13.09
C GLY A 42 12.31 6.44 13.72
N LEU A 43 12.09 6.40 15.02
CA LEU A 43 11.89 7.55 15.91
C LEU A 43 12.83 8.72 15.51
N GLY A 44 12.31 9.77 14.84
CA GLY A 44 13.08 10.99 14.57
C GLY A 44 12.97 11.63 13.18
N VAL A 45 12.26 11.05 12.21
CA VAL A 45 11.99 11.76 10.94
C VAL A 45 10.81 12.72 11.12
N SER A 46 11.04 14.02 10.92
CA SER A 46 9.99 15.03 10.98
C SER A 46 9.06 14.92 9.77
N ARG A 47 8.03 14.07 9.88
CA ARG A 47 6.90 13.95 8.94
C ARG A 47 5.86 15.07 9.09
N GLY A 48 6.16 16.11 9.89
CA GLY A 48 5.22 17.16 10.28
C GLY A 48 4.86 18.19 9.19
N ALA A 49 5.43 18.08 7.98
CA ALA A 49 5.10 18.98 6.88
C ALA A 49 3.86 18.48 6.14
N ASN A 50 3.03 19.40 5.63
CA ASN A 50 1.93 19.05 4.74
C ASN A 50 2.45 18.51 3.40
N ILE A 51 1.69 17.60 2.77
CA ILE A 51 1.93 17.18 1.39
C ILE A 51 1.45 18.28 0.41
N SER A 52 2.00 18.28 -0.80
CA SER A 52 1.70 19.28 -1.83
C SER A 52 1.11 18.62 -3.07
N TYR A 53 0.31 19.38 -3.82
CA TYR A 53 -0.21 18.96 -5.12
C TYR A 53 0.80 19.26 -6.23
N HIS A 54 1.07 18.28 -7.10
CA HIS A 54 2.07 18.33 -8.19
C HIS A 54 1.44 18.26 -9.59
N ASN A 55 0.14 18.54 -9.69
CA ASN A 55 -0.64 18.64 -10.93
C ASN A 55 -0.98 17.31 -11.63
N GLY A 56 -0.72 16.16 -10.99
CA GLY A 56 -1.19 14.85 -11.42
C GLY A 56 -2.70 14.63 -11.17
N PRO A 57 -3.28 13.54 -11.70
CA PRO A 57 -4.68 13.22 -11.52
C PRO A 57 -4.97 12.59 -10.15
N VAL A 58 -6.24 12.60 -9.71
CA VAL A 58 -6.74 11.78 -8.60
C VAL A 58 -7.87 10.85 -9.06
N LEU A 59 -8.08 9.72 -8.38
CA LEU A 59 -9.20 8.81 -8.68
C LEU A 59 -10.49 9.31 -8.02
N ARG A 60 -11.15 10.29 -8.64
CA ARG A 60 -12.35 10.91 -8.06
C ARG A 60 -13.51 9.94 -7.78
N GLN A 61 -13.67 8.93 -8.62
CA GLN A 61 -14.70 7.89 -8.52
C GLN A 61 -14.01 6.53 -8.41
N ALA A 62 -13.20 6.39 -7.38
CA ALA A 62 -12.41 5.20 -7.14
C ALA A 62 -13.27 3.96 -6.99
N LYS A 63 -12.73 2.83 -7.45
CA LYS A 63 -13.23 1.49 -7.22
C LYS A 63 -12.05 0.59 -6.88
N VAL A 64 -12.32 -0.52 -6.21
CA VAL A 64 -11.34 -1.56 -5.93
C VAL A 64 -11.88 -2.90 -6.41
N VAL A 65 -11.03 -3.65 -7.11
CA VAL A 65 -11.27 -5.07 -7.40
C VAL A 65 -10.22 -5.88 -6.65
N PRO A 66 -10.61 -6.57 -5.56
CA PRO A 66 -9.75 -7.56 -4.93
C PRO A 66 -9.54 -8.75 -5.86
N ILE A 67 -8.27 -9.08 -6.10
CA ILE A 67 -7.83 -10.25 -6.87
C ILE A 67 -7.16 -11.19 -5.88
N PHE A 68 -7.86 -12.23 -5.48
CA PHE A 68 -7.32 -13.28 -4.60
C PHE A 68 -6.62 -14.33 -5.46
N TRP A 69 -5.29 -14.27 -5.53
CA TRP A 69 -4.52 -15.15 -6.39
C TRP A 69 -3.86 -16.26 -5.57
N GLY A 70 -4.29 -17.51 -5.74
CA GLY A 70 -3.73 -18.65 -5.02
C GLY A 70 -4.75 -19.74 -4.68
N PRO A 71 -4.32 -20.77 -3.92
CA PRO A 71 -5.10 -21.99 -3.73
C PRO A 71 -6.47 -21.73 -3.08
N ALA A 72 -7.47 -22.51 -3.47
CA ALA A 72 -8.82 -22.41 -2.93
C ALA A 72 -8.88 -22.66 -1.40
N ALA A 73 -7.90 -23.37 -0.84
CA ALA A 73 -7.78 -23.52 0.61
C ALA A 73 -7.52 -22.19 1.34
N THR A 74 -6.89 -21.22 0.69
CA THR A 74 -6.65 -19.87 1.24
C THR A 74 -7.80 -18.94 0.91
N TRP A 75 -8.22 -18.91 -0.37
CA TRP A 75 -9.09 -17.85 -0.88
C TRP A 75 -10.53 -18.28 -1.21
N GLY A 76 -10.82 -19.58 -1.21
CA GLY A 76 -12.08 -20.11 -1.73
C GLY A 76 -12.14 -20.02 -3.25
N THR A 77 -13.32 -19.72 -3.80
CA THR A 77 -13.57 -19.53 -5.24
C THR A 77 -14.37 -18.25 -5.48
N SER A 78 -14.48 -17.80 -6.73
CA SER A 78 -15.25 -16.59 -7.07
C SER A 78 -16.73 -16.67 -6.65
N THR A 79 -17.31 -17.86 -6.49
CA THR A 79 -18.70 -18.05 -6.03
C THR A 79 -18.81 -18.37 -4.54
N THR A 80 -17.73 -18.83 -3.92
CA THR A 80 -17.69 -19.24 -2.51
C THR A 80 -16.34 -18.83 -1.94
N PRO A 81 -16.15 -17.54 -1.62
CA PRO A 81 -14.89 -17.05 -1.08
C PRO A 81 -14.65 -17.66 0.30
N SER A 82 -13.38 -17.77 0.69
CA SER A 82 -13.03 -18.14 2.06
C SER A 82 -13.49 -17.06 3.05
N PRO A 83 -13.60 -17.36 4.35
CA PRO A 83 -13.90 -16.33 5.36
C PRO A 83 -12.92 -15.15 5.35
N LEU A 84 -11.64 -15.40 5.04
CA LEU A 84 -10.64 -14.36 4.91
C LEU A 84 -10.87 -13.47 3.67
N ALA A 85 -11.11 -14.08 2.51
CA ALA A 85 -11.43 -13.34 1.29
C ALA A 85 -12.71 -12.51 1.46
N GLN A 86 -13.75 -13.10 2.07
CA GLN A 86 -15.00 -12.40 2.35
C GLN A 86 -14.79 -11.20 3.30
N HIS A 87 -13.98 -11.35 4.36
CA HIS A 87 -13.64 -10.25 5.26
C HIS A 87 -13.04 -9.06 4.49
N ILE A 88 -12.10 -9.31 3.58
CA ILE A 88 -11.46 -8.27 2.76
C ILE A 88 -12.46 -7.63 1.78
N VAL A 89 -13.37 -8.41 1.18
CA VAL A 89 -14.46 -7.87 0.34
C VAL A 89 -15.40 -6.99 1.15
N ASP A 90 -15.75 -7.39 2.37
CA ASP A 90 -16.61 -6.63 3.27
C ASP A 90 -15.94 -5.31 3.68
N PHE A 91 -14.62 -5.32 3.89
CA PHE A 91 -13.83 -4.11 4.13
C PHE A 91 -14.04 -3.08 3.00
N PHE A 92 -13.80 -3.45 1.75
CA PHE A 92 -13.96 -2.53 0.60
C PHE A 92 -15.40 -2.12 0.31
N THR A 93 -16.37 -2.95 0.71
CA THR A 93 -17.79 -2.62 0.56
C THR A 93 -18.17 -1.41 1.39
N GLN A 94 -17.58 -1.23 2.58
CA GLN A 94 -17.85 -0.09 3.46
C GLN A 94 -16.78 1.02 3.40
N PHE A 95 -15.54 0.70 3.06
CA PHE A 95 -14.39 1.59 3.27
C PHE A 95 -14.58 2.97 2.63
N GLY A 96 -14.90 3.05 1.35
CA GLY A 96 -15.03 4.33 0.64
C GLY A 96 -16.21 5.21 1.06
N THR A 97 -17.04 4.76 2.01
CA THR A 97 -18.14 5.56 2.58
C THR A 97 -17.91 5.95 4.03
N ASN A 98 -16.83 5.47 4.65
CA ASN A 98 -16.61 5.65 6.08
C ASN A 98 -15.77 6.91 6.40
N PRO A 99 -15.77 7.36 7.66
CA PRO A 99 -14.99 8.51 8.09
C PRO A 99 -13.47 8.36 7.93
N GLU A 100 -12.93 7.13 7.98
CA GLU A 100 -11.51 6.83 7.80
C GLU A 100 -11.03 7.11 6.36
N TYR A 101 -11.89 6.84 5.36
CA TYR A 101 -11.66 7.19 3.96
C TYR A 101 -11.98 8.67 3.68
N ASN A 102 -12.94 9.27 4.39
CA ASN A 102 -13.32 10.66 4.17
C ASN A 102 -12.16 11.67 4.33
N VAL A 103 -11.10 11.30 5.06
CA VAL A 103 -9.90 12.12 5.20
C VAL A 103 -9.30 12.49 3.83
N ILE A 104 -9.26 11.57 2.86
CA ILE A 104 -8.61 11.83 1.57
C ILE A 104 -9.39 12.75 0.65
N THR A 105 -10.66 13.08 0.96
CA THR A 105 -11.47 14.01 0.13
C THR A 105 -10.89 15.42 0.05
N GLN A 106 -9.97 15.76 0.96
CA GLN A 106 -9.19 17.00 0.93
C GLN A 106 -8.14 17.05 -0.19
N TYR A 107 -7.76 15.90 -0.76
CA TYR A 107 -6.73 15.76 -1.79
C TYR A 107 -7.40 15.68 -3.16
N TYR A 108 -7.65 16.85 -3.76
CA TYR A 108 -8.38 16.99 -5.02
C TYR A 108 -7.45 17.36 -6.18
N ASP A 109 -7.93 17.16 -7.42
CA ASP A 109 -7.28 17.70 -8.62
C ASP A 109 -8.12 18.83 -9.23
N SER A 110 -7.69 19.35 -10.39
CA SER A 110 -8.43 20.38 -11.14
C SER A 110 -9.84 19.97 -11.57
N SER A 111 -10.16 18.66 -11.58
CA SER A 111 -11.49 18.14 -11.90
C SER A 111 -12.40 18.05 -10.67
N GLY A 112 -11.84 18.10 -9.45
CA GLY A 112 -12.55 18.21 -8.18
C GLY A 112 -12.19 17.13 -7.17
N SER A 113 -12.93 17.10 -6.05
CA SER A 113 -12.68 16.18 -4.94
C SER A 113 -13.00 14.72 -5.26
N ILE A 114 -12.33 13.84 -4.49
CA ILE A 114 -12.66 12.41 -4.35
C ILE A 114 -14.07 12.26 -3.77
N GLN A 115 -14.84 11.33 -4.33
CA GLN A 115 -16.23 11.06 -3.96
C GLN A 115 -16.28 9.87 -3.00
N LEU A 116 -17.16 9.97 -2.00
CA LEU A 116 -17.46 8.85 -1.11
C LEU A 116 -18.45 7.90 -1.80
N ALA A 117 -18.06 6.64 -1.89
CA ALA A 117 -18.86 5.56 -2.48
C ALA A 117 -18.35 4.21 -2.00
N ALA A 118 -19.19 3.17 -2.08
CA ALA A 118 -18.72 1.80 -1.90
C ALA A 118 -17.67 1.49 -2.98
N LEU A 119 -16.51 0.97 -2.58
CA LEU A 119 -15.37 0.81 -3.50
C LEU A 119 -15.48 -0.47 -4.32
N THR A 120 -16.10 -1.52 -3.77
CA THR A 120 -16.20 -2.80 -4.47
C THR A 120 -17.64 -3.27 -4.65
N THR A 121 -17.89 -3.84 -5.83
CA THR A 121 -19.06 -4.67 -6.14
C THR A 121 -18.64 -5.98 -6.79
N THR A 122 -17.33 -6.23 -6.91
CA THR A 122 -16.77 -7.33 -7.69
C THR A 122 -15.39 -7.68 -7.15
N TYR A 123 -15.17 -8.97 -6.94
CA TYR A 123 -13.85 -9.53 -6.67
C TYR A 123 -13.60 -10.70 -7.62
N VAL A 124 -12.35 -11.10 -7.74
CA VAL A 124 -11.94 -12.24 -8.56
C VAL A 124 -11.10 -13.17 -7.68
N VAL A 125 -11.38 -14.48 -7.76
CA VAL A 125 -10.47 -15.49 -7.23
C VAL A 125 -9.85 -16.23 -8.39
N ASP A 126 -8.53 -16.13 -8.52
CA ASP A 126 -7.75 -16.97 -9.41
C ASP A 126 -7.10 -18.09 -8.59
N ASN A 127 -7.56 -19.32 -8.79
CA ASN A 127 -7.03 -20.47 -8.06
C ASN A 127 -5.73 -21.07 -8.63
N THR A 128 -5.12 -20.46 -9.66
CA THR A 128 -3.78 -20.84 -10.07
C THR A 128 -2.75 -20.51 -8.99
N THR A 129 -1.64 -21.26 -8.96
CA THR A 129 -0.59 -21.07 -7.96
C THR A 129 0.35 -19.94 -8.39
N PRO A 130 0.45 -18.83 -7.64
CA PRO A 130 1.47 -17.82 -7.90
C PRO A 130 2.88 -18.39 -7.70
N PRO A 131 3.90 -17.85 -8.39
CA PRO A 131 5.30 -18.12 -8.04
C PRO A 131 5.58 -17.82 -6.56
N THR A 132 6.61 -18.46 -5.98
CA THR A 132 7.03 -18.15 -4.61
C THR A 132 7.55 -16.70 -4.49
N SER A 133 8.34 -16.25 -5.48
CA SER A 133 8.76 -14.86 -5.62
C SER A 133 7.93 -14.20 -6.72
N VAL A 134 6.96 -13.38 -6.32
CA VAL A 134 6.07 -12.66 -7.23
C VAL A 134 6.67 -11.30 -7.53
N THR A 135 7.29 -11.18 -8.70
CA THR A 135 7.88 -9.90 -9.13
C THR A 135 6.81 -8.88 -9.49
N ASP A 136 7.17 -7.60 -9.52
CA ASP A 136 6.30 -6.52 -10.00
C ASP A 136 5.66 -6.80 -11.36
N ALA A 137 6.46 -7.22 -12.35
CA ALA A 137 5.96 -7.60 -13.68
C ALA A 137 5.00 -8.80 -13.64
N THR A 138 5.15 -9.69 -12.66
CA THR A 138 4.23 -10.81 -12.45
C THR A 138 2.89 -10.32 -11.91
N VAL A 139 2.88 -9.37 -10.97
CA VAL A 139 1.66 -8.72 -10.46
C VAL A 139 0.93 -8.01 -11.60
N GLN A 140 1.64 -7.21 -12.40
CA GLN A 140 1.07 -6.54 -13.59
C GLN A 140 0.47 -7.53 -14.59
N SER A 141 1.12 -8.67 -14.80
CA SER A 141 0.61 -9.73 -15.69
C SER A 141 -0.68 -10.35 -15.17
N GLU A 142 -0.80 -10.56 -13.84
CA GLU A 142 -2.03 -11.06 -13.23
C GLU A 142 -3.16 -10.03 -13.35
N VAL A 143 -2.88 -8.74 -13.12
CA VAL A 143 -3.87 -7.67 -13.34
C VAL A 143 -4.30 -7.60 -14.81
N ALA A 144 -3.37 -7.71 -15.75
CA ALA A 144 -3.68 -7.73 -17.18
C ALA A 144 -4.56 -8.94 -17.57
N LYS A 145 -4.28 -10.11 -17.00
CA LYS A 145 -5.09 -11.32 -17.19
C LYS A 145 -6.50 -11.15 -16.63
N VAL A 146 -6.65 -10.63 -15.42
CA VAL A 146 -7.97 -10.41 -14.80
C VAL A 146 -8.76 -9.37 -15.58
N THR A 147 -8.15 -8.24 -15.94
CA THR A 147 -8.84 -7.19 -16.72
C THR A 147 -9.26 -7.64 -18.11
N ALA A 148 -8.54 -8.59 -18.72
CA ALA A 148 -8.99 -9.22 -19.97
C ALA A 148 -10.29 -10.04 -19.79
N GLN A 149 -10.61 -10.48 -18.57
CA GLN A 149 -11.83 -11.25 -18.25
C GLN A 149 -12.99 -10.36 -17.84
N ILE A 150 -12.75 -9.37 -16.97
CA ILE A 150 -13.81 -8.54 -16.36
C ILE A 150 -13.98 -7.18 -17.03
N GLY A 151 -13.12 -6.86 -18.00
CA GLY A 151 -13.03 -5.54 -18.62
C GLY A 151 -12.04 -4.61 -17.91
N THR A 152 -11.67 -3.56 -18.63
CA THR A 152 -10.68 -2.58 -18.19
C THR A 152 -11.36 -1.28 -17.77
N ASP A 153 -11.08 -0.80 -16.55
CA ASP A 153 -11.58 0.50 -16.06
C ASP A 153 -10.41 1.25 -15.39
N PRO A 154 -9.97 2.42 -15.92
CA PRO A 154 -8.86 3.17 -15.36
C PRO A 154 -9.16 3.80 -13.99
N LYS A 155 -10.41 3.70 -13.49
CA LYS A 155 -10.80 4.15 -12.14
C LYS A 155 -10.63 3.07 -11.07
N ILE A 156 -10.31 1.83 -11.46
CA ILE A 156 -10.14 0.71 -10.54
C ILE A 156 -8.69 0.64 -10.07
N VAL A 157 -8.50 0.46 -8.76
CA VAL A 157 -7.28 -0.08 -8.18
C VAL A 157 -7.44 -1.61 -8.08
N TYR A 158 -6.61 -2.36 -8.79
CA TYR A 158 -6.62 -3.81 -8.81
C TYR A 158 -5.67 -4.34 -7.74
N GLU A 159 -6.19 -4.80 -6.61
CA GLU A 159 -5.36 -5.24 -5.48
C GLU A 159 -5.15 -6.75 -5.50
N VAL A 160 -3.91 -7.20 -5.64
CA VAL A 160 -3.54 -8.60 -5.80
C VAL A 160 -3.09 -9.20 -4.47
N PHE A 161 -3.97 -9.98 -3.85
CA PHE A 161 -3.74 -10.66 -2.57
C PHE A 161 -3.03 -11.99 -2.76
N LEU A 162 -1.83 -12.12 -2.18
CA LEU A 162 -0.98 -13.32 -2.29
C LEU A 162 -1.07 -14.20 -1.03
N PRO A 163 -1.04 -15.54 -1.16
CA PRO A 163 -1.03 -16.46 -0.03
C PRO A 163 0.32 -16.44 0.68
N ALA A 164 0.37 -16.93 1.93
CA ALA A 164 1.60 -17.02 2.72
C ALA A 164 2.72 -17.88 2.08
N SER A 165 2.41 -18.72 1.08
CA SER A 165 3.40 -19.48 0.31
C SER A 165 4.15 -18.64 -0.73
N SER A 166 3.77 -17.39 -0.93
CA SER A 166 4.33 -16.45 -1.89
C SER A 166 4.63 -15.11 -1.23
N TYR A 167 5.64 -14.43 -1.72
CA TYR A 167 6.01 -13.08 -1.32
C TYR A 167 6.13 -12.18 -2.54
N ALA A 168 5.89 -10.87 -2.38
CA ALA A 168 6.19 -9.91 -3.41
C ALA A 168 7.68 -9.56 -3.41
N SER A 169 8.22 -9.37 -4.61
CA SER A 169 9.62 -9.02 -4.84
C SER A 169 9.69 -7.80 -5.75
N TYR A 170 10.34 -6.74 -5.25
CA TYR A 170 10.57 -5.51 -5.98
C TYR A 170 12.06 -5.18 -5.94
N GLY A 171 12.76 -5.40 -7.05
CA GLY A 171 14.22 -5.32 -7.09
C GLY A 171 14.86 -6.33 -6.12
N SER A 172 15.65 -5.85 -5.17
CA SER A 172 16.25 -6.69 -4.11
C SER A 172 15.42 -6.74 -2.83
N TRP A 173 14.30 -6.03 -2.78
CA TRP A 173 13.42 -5.87 -1.62
C TRP A 173 12.25 -6.84 -1.71
N ASN A 174 11.80 -7.34 -0.56
CA ASN A 174 10.74 -8.32 -0.51
C ASN A 174 9.76 -8.02 0.63
N SER A 175 8.58 -8.59 0.51
CA SER A 175 7.60 -8.67 1.59
C SER A 175 7.87 -9.85 2.55
N CYS A 176 6.98 -10.06 3.52
CA CYS A 176 7.00 -11.26 4.37
C CYS A 176 7.09 -12.54 3.53
N GLY A 177 7.91 -13.49 3.98
CA GLY A 177 8.22 -14.74 3.28
C GLY A 177 9.45 -14.65 2.37
N GLY A 178 9.89 -13.44 2.01
CA GLY A 178 11.09 -13.20 1.20
C GLY A 178 12.39 -13.08 2.02
N PRO A 179 13.55 -13.20 1.36
CA PRO A 179 14.85 -13.21 2.05
C PRO A 179 15.35 -11.84 2.52
N ASN A 180 14.78 -10.75 2.02
CA ASN A 180 15.14 -9.38 2.39
C ASN A 180 13.86 -8.56 2.62
N LEU A 181 13.27 -8.71 3.82
CA LEU A 181 12.06 -8.00 4.23
C LEU A 181 12.31 -6.49 4.29
N GLN A 182 11.51 -5.72 3.57
CA GLN A 182 11.62 -4.26 3.48
C GLN A 182 10.26 -3.56 3.52
N PHE A 183 9.25 -4.15 2.88
CA PHE A 183 7.90 -3.60 2.77
C PHE A 183 6.84 -4.66 3.10
N CYS A 184 5.59 -4.25 3.26
CA CYS A 184 4.45 -5.11 3.54
C CYS A 184 3.48 -5.17 2.36
N ALA A 185 3.33 -4.06 1.65
CA ALA A 185 2.58 -3.93 0.41
C ALA A 185 3.24 -2.84 -0.44
N TYR A 186 2.73 -2.66 -1.65
CA TYR A 186 3.03 -1.48 -2.47
C TYR A 186 1.95 -1.27 -3.50
N HIS A 187 1.84 -0.06 -4.04
CA HIS A 187 1.03 0.23 -5.21
C HIS A 187 1.82 0.97 -6.29
N SER A 188 1.28 0.91 -7.52
CA SER A 188 1.80 1.61 -8.68
C SER A 188 0.75 1.61 -9.79
N ASN A 189 1.12 2.13 -10.94
CA ASN A 189 0.37 2.04 -12.18
C ASN A 189 1.18 1.36 -13.28
N PHE A 190 0.50 0.90 -14.33
CA PHE A 190 1.15 0.42 -15.54
C PHE A 190 0.20 0.55 -16.74
N THR A 191 0.76 0.61 -17.95
CA THR A 191 -0.06 0.66 -19.16
C THR A 191 -0.29 -0.75 -19.68
N SER A 192 -1.56 -1.15 -19.79
CA SER A 192 -1.99 -2.39 -20.44
C SER A 192 -3.00 -2.08 -21.53
N SER A 193 -2.74 -2.55 -22.76
CA SER A 193 -3.63 -2.34 -23.92
C SER A 193 -4.04 -0.87 -24.14
N GLY A 194 -3.13 0.07 -23.87
CA GLY A 194 -3.37 1.52 -24.02
C GLY A 194 -4.14 2.17 -22.86
N VAL A 195 -4.46 1.43 -21.81
CA VAL A 195 -5.12 1.96 -20.60
C VAL A 195 -4.13 1.98 -19.44
N ASN A 196 -4.08 3.10 -18.73
CA ASN A 196 -3.30 3.25 -17.50
C ASN A 196 -4.06 2.65 -16.31
N LEU A 197 -3.61 1.48 -15.84
CA LEU A 197 -4.21 0.70 -14.76
C LEU A 197 -3.44 0.87 -13.46
N LYS A 198 -4.15 0.87 -12.34
CA LYS A 198 -3.60 1.07 -11.00
C LYS A 198 -3.70 -0.26 -10.28
N TYR A 199 -2.67 -0.64 -9.54
CA TYR A 199 -2.66 -1.90 -8.82
C TYR A 199 -1.93 -1.76 -7.50
N ALA A 200 -2.27 -2.65 -6.56
CA ALA A 200 -1.48 -2.87 -5.36
C ALA A 200 -1.09 -4.35 -5.27
N SER A 201 0.13 -4.61 -4.80
CA SER A 201 0.55 -5.93 -4.38
C SER A 201 0.29 -6.08 -2.89
N MET A 202 -0.54 -7.07 -2.52
CA MET A 202 -0.95 -7.35 -1.15
C MET A 202 -0.45 -8.74 -0.68
N PRO A 203 0.85 -8.89 -0.37
CA PRO A 203 1.38 -10.10 0.25
C PRO A 203 0.74 -10.43 1.59
N SER A 204 0.69 -11.73 1.92
CA SER A 204 0.24 -12.18 3.23
C SER A 204 1.06 -11.54 4.36
N PRO A 205 0.41 -11.05 5.43
CA PRO A 205 1.07 -10.54 6.63
C PRO A 205 1.65 -11.69 7.46
N SER A 206 2.49 -12.53 6.88
CA SER A 206 2.96 -13.81 7.44
C SER A 206 4.16 -13.69 8.38
N CYS A 207 4.60 -12.46 8.69
CA CYS A 207 5.76 -12.20 9.53
C CYS A 207 5.57 -10.99 10.43
N GLY A 208 6.28 -10.99 11.57
CA GLY A 208 6.10 -9.98 12.62
C GLY A 208 6.35 -8.53 12.19
N GLY A 209 7.18 -8.30 11.16
CA GLY A 209 7.44 -6.95 10.62
C GLY A 209 6.24 -6.32 9.89
N CYS A 210 5.27 -7.13 9.47
CA CYS A 210 4.05 -6.70 8.79
C CYS A 210 2.79 -7.14 9.54
N GLN A 211 2.89 -7.26 10.87
CA GLN A 211 1.75 -7.59 11.72
C GLN A 211 1.64 -6.61 12.87
N TRP A 212 0.42 -6.23 13.21
CA TRP A 212 0.12 -5.64 14.52
C TRP A 212 -0.23 -6.73 15.53
N SER A 213 0.28 -6.60 16.75
CA SER A 213 0.09 -7.63 17.78
C SER A 213 -1.38 -7.75 18.16
N GLY A 214 -1.89 -8.99 18.14
CA GLY A 214 -3.29 -9.31 18.46
C GLY A 214 -4.28 -9.11 17.31
N TRP A 215 -3.83 -8.72 16.11
CA TRP A 215 -4.68 -8.61 14.94
C TRP A 215 -4.74 -9.93 14.16
N THR A 216 -5.88 -10.20 13.54
CA THR A 216 -6.03 -11.31 12.58
C THR A 216 -5.32 -10.99 11.26
N ASP A 217 -5.13 -11.99 10.41
CA ASP A 217 -4.61 -11.76 9.05
C ASP A 217 -5.53 -10.80 8.26
N GLY A 218 -6.84 -10.95 8.39
CA GLY A 218 -7.83 -10.04 7.77
C GLY A 218 -7.63 -8.60 8.21
N GLN A 219 -7.46 -8.35 9.52
CA GLN A 219 -7.21 -7.02 10.05
C GLN A 219 -5.88 -6.42 9.58
N ASN A 220 -4.84 -7.24 9.43
CA ASN A 220 -3.57 -6.78 8.86
C ASN A 220 -3.70 -6.52 7.36
N PHE A 221 -4.50 -7.27 6.61
CA PHE A 221 -4.81 -6.95 5.22
C PHE A 221 -5.62 -5.67 5.09
N ASP A 222 -6.59 -5.42 5.96
CA ASP A 222 -7.34 -4.15 5.99
C ASP A 222 -6.41 -2.97 6.22
N HIS A 223 -5.41 -3.14 7.10
CA HIS A 223 -4.38 -2.13 7.33
C HIS A 223 -3.65 -1.75 6.05
N PHE A 224 -3.18 -2.76 5.30
CA PHE A 224 -2.45 -2.56 4.05
C PHE A 224 -3.37 -1.94 3.01
N SER A 225 -4.59 -2.48 2.89
CA SER A 225 -5.64 -1.99 2.00
C SER A 225 -6.00 -0.54 2.28
N SER A 226 -6.10 -0.16 3.55
CA SER A 226 -6.40 1.23 3.94
C SER A 226 -5.31 2.20 3.49
N HIS A 227 -4.03 1.78 3.56
CA HIS A 227 -2.88 2.53 3.11
C HIS A 227 -2.85 2.63 1.58
N GLU A 228 -2.69 1.49 0.92
CA GLU A 228 -2.44 1.44 -0.53
C GLU A 228 -3.63 1.95 -1.35
N THR A 229 -4.87 1.68 -0.93
CA THR A 229 -6.04 2.21 -1.63
C THR A 229 -6.10 3.73 -1.53
N ARG A 230 -5.88 4.31 -0.34
CA ARG A 230 -5.98 5.77 -0.16
C ARG A 230 -4.92 6.48 -0.98
N GLU A 231 -3.69 6.01 -0.91
CA GLU A 231 -2.57 6.56 -1.69
C GLU A 231 -2.78 6.40 -3.19
N ALA A 232 -3.15 5.20 -3.68
CA ALA A 232 -3.46 5.00 -5.10
C ALA A 232 -4.64 5.87 -5.59
N VAL A 233 -5.52 6.32 -4.70
CA VAL A 233 -6.61 7.23 -5.03
C VAL A 233 -6.16 8.69 -5.07
N THR A 234 -5.30 9.09 -4.14
CA THR A 234 -4.77 10.46 -4.07
C THR A 234 -3.61 10.71 -5.02
N ASP A 235 -2.86 9.67 -5.39
CA ASP A 235 -1.72 9.75 -6.30
C ASP A 235 -1.61 8.54 -7.26
N PRO A 236 -2.64 8.25 -8.08
CA PRO A 236 -2.69 7.07 -8.95
C PRO A 236 -1.51 6.92 -9.92
N ASP A 237 -0.83 8.01 -10.26
CA ASP A 237 0.26 8.03 -11.23
C ASP A 237 1.61 8.41 -10.61
N GLY A 238 1.66 8.63 -9.29
CA GLY A 238 2.84 9.14 -8.61
C GLY A 238 3.22 10.57 -9.03
N THR A 239 2.25 11.40 -9.38
CA THR A 239 2.47 12.79 -9.83
C THR A 239 1.49 13.80 -9.21
N ALA A 240 0.67 13.40 -8.24
CA ALA A 240 -0.40 14.22 -7.67
C ALA A 240 -0.09 14.70 -6.25
N TRP A 241 -0.12 13.88 -5.21
CA TRP A 241 -0.10 14.35 -3.82
C TRP A 241 1.01 13.70 -2.99
N TYR A 242 2.12 14.41 -2.82
CA TYR A 242 3.27 13.97 -2.01
C TYR A 242 4.08 15.17 -1.50
N ASP A 243 4.95 14.98 -0.52
CA ASP A 243 5.83 16.04 -0.02
C ASP A 243 7.21 16.07 -0.70
N ARG A 244 8.09 16.96 -0.25
CA ARG A 244 9.43 17.13 -0.85
C ARG A 244 10.35 15.92 -0.68
N GLN A 245 10.03 15.01 0.24
CA GLN A 245 10.78 13.78 0.50
C GLN A 245 10.18 12.60 -0.27
N GLY A 246 9.05 12.81 -0.95
CA GLY A 246 8.34 11.77 -1.69
C GLY A 246 7.27 11.06 -0.86
N TYR A 247 7.05 11.46 0.40
CA TYR A 247 6.03 10.85 1.23
C TYR A 247 4.63 11.29 0.79
N GLU A 248 3.78 10.31 0.57
CA GLU A 248 2.34 10.46 0.39
C GLU A 248 1.67 10.63 1.77
N ALA A 249 0.35 10.60 1.81
CA ALA A 249 -0.38 10.93 3.03
C ALA A 249 -0.28 9.82 4.09
N ASP A 250 -0.42 8.57 3.66
CA ASP A 250 -0.47 7.40 4.54
C ASP A 250 0.94 7.00 5.00
N ASP A 251 1.95 7.16 4.15
CA ASP A 251 3.38 7.11 4.49
C ASP A 251 3.70 7.88 5.79
N LYS A 252 3.13 9.07 5.95
CA LYS A 252 3.40 9.94 7.11
C LYS A 252 2.92 9.37 8.43
N CYS A 253 2.00 8.41 8.36
CA CYS A 253 1.34 7.80 9.50
C CYS A 253 1.58 6.29 9.58
N ALA A 254 2.40 5.75 8.67
CA ALA A 254 2.80 4.35 8.63
C ALA A 254 3.32 3.89 10.00
N TRP A 255 2.62 2.93 10.61
CA TRP A 255 2.90 2.32 11.92
C TRP A 255 2.93 3.25 13.15
N SER A 256 2.87 4.57 12.96
CA SER A 256 2.92 5.56 14.03
C SER A 256 2.05 6.78 13.67
N PRO A 257 0.95 7.05 14.40
CA PRO A 257 0.53 6.36 15.62
C PRO A 257 0.11 4.90 15.39
N SER A 258 0.02 4.13 16.48
CA SER A 258 -0.36 2.71 16.40
C SER A 258 -1.67 2.50 15.62
N PRO A 259 -1.72 1.54 14.67
CA PRO A 259 -2.93 1.26 13.92
C PRO A 259 -4.07 0.82 14.85
N PHE A 260 -5.31 0.97 14.40
CA PHE A 260 -6.50 0.83 15.22
C PHE A 260 -7.61 0.03 14.53
N LEU A 261 -8.54 -0.51 15.33
CA LEU A 261 -9.69 -1.24 14.82
C LEU A 261 -10.95 -0.37 14.87
N VAL A 262 -11.76 -0.44 13.82
CA VAL A 262 -13.13 0.10 13.80
C VAL A 262 -14.05 -0.97 13.21
N SER A 263 -15.09 -1.34 13.95
CA SER A 263 -16.08 -2.35 13.52
C SER A 263 -15.48 -3.69 13.09
N GLY A 264 -14.34 -4.08 13.66
CA GLY A 264 -13.66 -5.34 13.35
C GLY A 264 -12.61 -5.25 12.24
N PHE A 265 -12.55 -4.14 11.50
CA PHE A 265 -11.57 -3.88 10.45
C PHE A 265 -10.35 -3.11 10.95
N GLY A 266 -9.19 -3.40 10.38
CA GLY A 266 -7.93 -2.71 10.67
C GLY A 266 -7.67 -1.46 9.83
N TYR A 267 -7.18 -0.40 10.47
CA TYR A 267 -6.84 0.86 9.81
C TYR A 267 -5.52 1.43 10.32
N GLN A 268 -4.84 2.19 9.47
CA GLN A 268 -3.88 3.20 9.93
C GLN A 268 -4.48 4.59 9.97
N TYR A 269 -3.81 5.46 10.75
CA TYR A 269 -4.05 6.89 10.67
C TYR A 269 -3.68 7.40 9.29
N GLU A 270 -4.33 8.49 8.90
CA GLU A 270 -4.07 9.18 7.64
C GLU A 270 -3.62 10.60 7.90
N TRP A 271 -2.62 11.09 7.15
CA TRP A 271 -2.21 12.47 7.29
C TRP A 271 -3.31 13.38 6.79
N SER A 272 -3.64 14.42 7.56
CA SER A 272 -4.52 15.49 7.09
C SER A 272 -3.77 16.80 7.01
N ASN A 273 -3.68 17.36 5.81
CA ASN A 273 -3.19 18.72 5.60
C ASN A 273 -4.00 19.77 6.37
N LEU A 274 -5.31 19.55 6.55
CA LEU A 274 -6.18 20.45 7.32
C LEU A 274 -5.92 20.43 8.83
N ASN A 275 -5.47 19.29 9.36
CA ASN A 275 -5.10 19.14 10.76
C ASN A 275 -3.59 19.23 11.01
N SER A 276 -2.78 19.24 9.95
CA SER A 276 -1.31 19.12 10.00
C SER A 276 -0.85 17.97 10.89
N GLY A 277 -1.47 16.80 10.72
CA GLY A 277 -1.21 15.64 11.56
C GLY A 277 -1.96 14.38 11.13
N CYS A 278 -1.54 13.25 11.69
CA CYS A 278 -2.19 11.95 11.54
C CYS A 278 -3.53 11.94 12.29
N VAL A 279 -4.62 11.69 11.56
CA VAL A 279 -5.98 11.58 12.09
C VAL A 279 -6.58 10.20 11.80
N LYS A 280 -7.50 9.74 12.64
CA LYS A 280 -8.22 8.48 12.38
C LYS A 280 -9.26 8.63 11.28
N SER A 281 -9.96 9.77 11.28
CA SER A 281 -11.14 10.00 10.47
C SER A 281 -11.50 11.49 10.38
N ARG A 282 -12.37 11.83 9.43
CA ARG A 282 -12.99 13.17 9.29
C ARG A 282 -14.46 13.09 8.94
#